data_AF-A0A4U7EM39-F1
#
_entry.id   AF-A0A4U7EM39-F1
#
_cell.length_a   1.000
_cell.length_b   1.000
_cell.length_c   1.000
_cell.angle_alpha   90.00
_cell.angle_beta   90.00
_cell.angle_gamma   90.00
#
_symmetry.space_group_name_H-M   'P 1'
#
loop_
_entity.id
_entity.type
_entity.pdbx_description
1 polymer ?
#
loop_
_entity_poly.entity_id
_entity_poly.type
_entity_poly.pdbx_seq_one_letter_code
_entity_poly.pdbx_strand_id
1 'polypeptide(L)'
;MSWTHKQRITVVAIVVLVVAVPALWQIGDVRAAQTTEKAQSDLVEQSVSERQAPADYDGDGINDSADKCPTRPESVNGFQDSDGCPDVIETTGAS
;
A
#
# COMPACT_ATOMS: atom_id res chain seq x y z
N MET A 1 29.95 32.15 43.72
CA MET A 1 30.48 33.01 42.64
C MET A 1 29.42 34.04 42.26
N SER A 2 29.60 35.30 42.67
CA SER A 2 28.75 36.41 42.24
C SER A 2 29.00 36.66 40.75
N TRP A 3 27.96 36.50 39.92
CA TRP A 3 28.09 36.67 38.49
C TRP A 3 27.83 38.13 38.12
N THR A 4 28.75 38.74 37.38
CA THR A 4 28.66 40.18 37.07
C THR A 4 27.42 40.47 36.22
N HIS A 5 26.81 41.64 36.37
CA HIS A 5 25.56 41.98 35.70
C HIS A 5 25.66 41.84 34.17
N LYS A 6 26.84 42.15 33.61
CA LYS A 6 27.15 41.94 32.18
C LYS A 6 27.11 40.47 31.79
N GLN A 7 27.71 39.59 32.60
CA GLN A 7 27.69 38.16 32.35
C GLN A 7 26.26 37.60 32.42
N ARG A 8 25.48 38.01 33.44
CA ARG A 8 24.04 37.69 33.58
C ARG A 8 23.24 38.00 32.32
N ILE A 9 23.43 39.19 31.76
CA ILE A 9 22.77 39.61 30.53
C ILE A 9 23.20 38.74 29.35
N THR A 10 24.50 38.43 29.23
CA THR A 10 25.01 37.61 28.12
C THR A 10 24.44 36.20 28.12
N VAL A 11 24.37 35.49 29.25
CA VAL A 11 23.77 34.14 29.25
C VAL A 11 22.27 34.18 29.07
N VAL A 12 21.56 35.16 29.63
CA VAL A 12 20.12 35.29 29.38
C VAL A 12 19.87 35.52 27.89
N ALA A 13 20.67 36.37 27.22
CA ALA A 13 20.56 36.60 25.79
C ALA A 13 20.86 35.33 24.96
N ILE A 14 21.90 34.56 25.30
CA ILE A 14 22.22 33.30 24.62
C ILE A 14 21.09 32.27 24.80
N VAL A 15 20.57 32.13 26.01
CA VAL A 15 19.47 31.19 26.30
C VAL A 15 18.20 31.59 25.55
N VAL A 16 17.87 32.88 25.50
CA VAL A 16 16.71 33.37 24.72
C VAL A 16 16.92 33.14 23.23
N LEU A 17 18.13 33.38 22.69
CA LEU A 17 18.44 33.11 21.29
C LEU A 17 18.35 31.61 20.95
N VAL A 18 18.85 30.72 21.81
CA VAL A 18 18.83 29.28 21.55
C VAL A 18 17.42 28.66 21.70
N VAL A 19 16.56 29.23 22.54
CA VAL A 19 15.22 28.68 22.80
C VAL A 19 14.13 29.33 21.96
N ALA A 20 14.15 30.65 21.80
CA ALA A 20 13.10 31.37 21.08
C ALA A 20 13.31 31.35 19.55
N VAL A 21 14.55 31.35 19.06
CA VAL A 21 14.82 31.35 17.61
C VAL A 21 14.34 30.06 16.95
N PRO A 22 14.57 28.83 17.48
CA PRO A 22 14.02 27.62 16.87
C PRO A 22 12.50 27.59 16.84
N ALA A 23 11.83 28.16 17.86
CA ALA A 23 10.36 28.21 17.93
C ALA A 23 9.74 29.25 16.98
N LEU A 24 10.45 30.35 16.71
CA LEU A 24 10.01 31.41 15.80
C LEU A 24 10.26 31.10 14.31
N TRP A 25 11.18 30.16 14.01
CA TRP A 25 11.57 29.81 12.63
C TRP A 25 10.92 28.52 12.11
N GLN A 26 9.72 28.13 12.58
CA GLN A 26 8.95 26.96 12.12
C GLN A 26 9.81 25.86 11.47
N ILE A 27 10.79 25.33 12.19
CA ILE A 27 11.46 24.08 11.80
C ILE A 27 10.43 23.01 12.14
N GLY A 28 9.40 22.93 11.29
CA GLY A 28 8.24 22.11 11.45
C GLY A 28 8.65 20.64 11.56
N ASP A 29 7.92 19.92 12.40
CA ASP A 29 7.98 18.48 12.54
C ASP A 29 8.34 17.77 11.22
N VAL A 30 9.55 17.22 11.16
CA VAL A 30 9.91 16.19 10.16
C VAL A 30 8.96 14.97 10.21
N ARG A 31 8.11 14.88 11.25
CA ARG A 31 7.08 13.84 11.39
C ARG A 31 5.85 14.05 10.51
N ALA A 32 5.70 15.18 9.81
CA ALA A 32 4.60 15.35 8.85
C ALA A 32 4.87 14.70 7.48
N ALA A 33 6.10 14.24 7.20
CA ALA A 33 6.46 13.65 5.90
C ALA A 33 6.37 12.11 5.83
N GLN A 34 6.13 11.41 6.95
CA GLN A 34 6.05 9.94 6.98
C GLN A 34 4.64 9.36 6.80
N THR A 35 3.63 10.19 6.54
CA THR A 35 2.26 9.68 6.30
C THR A 35 2.10 9.01 4.94
N THR A 36 3.04 9.22 4.01
CA THR A 36 3.09 8.53 2.72
C THR A 36 3.64 7.10 2.81
N GLU A 37 4.43 6.73 3.82
CA GLU A 37 4.89 5.34 3.98
C GLU A 37 3.78 4.42 4.50
N LYS A 38 2.88 4.93 5.36
CA LYS A 38 1.79 4.12 5.92
C LYS A 38 0.63 3.93 4.93
N ALA A 39 0.27 4.99 4.19
CA ALA A 39 -0.75 4.90 3.16
C ALA A 39 -0.31 4.06 1.94
N GLN A 40 1.00 3.99 1.66
CA GLN A 40 1.52 3.17 0.57
C GLN A 40 1.46 1.67 0.90
N SER A 41 1.61 1.29 2.17
CA SER A 41 1.44 -0.11 2.62
C SER A 41 -0.02 -0.58 2.51
N ASP A 42 -1.00 0.29 2.77
CA ASP A 42 -2.42 -0.06 2.65
C ASP A 42 -2.85 -0.29 1.19
N LEU A 43 -2.24 0.43 0.23
CA LEU A 43 -2.44 0.19 -1.21
C LEU A 43 -1.77 -1.11 -1.68
N VAL A 44 -0.68 -1.54 -1.03
CA VAL A 44 -0.03 -2.83 -1.32
C VAL A 44 -0.87 -3.98 -0.77
N GLU A 45 -1.41 -3.87 0.45
CA GLU A 45 -2.30 -4.88 1.04
C GLU A 45 -3.58 -5.07 0.21
N GLN A 46 -4.16 -3.98 -0.30
CA GLN A 46 -5.31 -4.04 -1.23
C GLN A 46 -4.94 -4.62 -2.61
N SER A 47 -3.68 -4.53 -3.04
CA SER A 47 -3.25 -5.11 -4.32
C SER A 47 -2.87 -6.59 -4.24
N VAL A 48 -2.49 -7.07 -3.04
CA VAL A 48 -2.06 -8.47 -2.85
C VAL A 48 -3.23 -9.36 -2.49
N SER A 49 -4.26 -8.85 -1.82
CA SER A 49 -5.47 -9.62 -1.53
C SER A 49 -6.33 -9.88 -2.77
N GLU A 50 -6.14 -9.14 -3.86
CA GLU A 50 -7.07 -9.13 -5.01
C GLU A 50 -6.42 -9.52 -6.35
N ARG A 51 -5.15 -9.99 -6.37
CA ARG A 51 -4.46 -10.32 -7.65
C ARG A 51 -3.85 -11.70 -7.79
N GLN A 52 -3.92 -12.55 -6.77
CA GLN A 52 -3.85 -14.00 -6.94
C GLN A 52 -3.92 -14.60 -5.54
N ALA A 53 -4.99 -15.33 -5.25
CA ALA A 53 -4.82 -16.37 -4.27
C ALA A 53 -3.71 -17.29 -4.82
N PRO A 54 -2.75 -17.77 -4.02
CA PRO A 54 -1.75 -18.76 -4.46
C PRO A 54 -2.37 -20.11 -4.91
N ALA A 55 -3.68 -20.14 -5.10
CA ALA A 55 -4.48 -21.31 -5.38
C ALA A 55 -5.57 -21.02 -6.43
N ASP A 56 -5.51 -19.94 -7.20
CA ASP A 56 -6.30 -19.70 -8.42
C ASP A 56 -5.38 -18.95 -9.38
N TYR A 57 -4.70 -19.69 -10.27
CA TYR A 57 -3.57 -19.22 -11.05
C TYR A 57 -3.97 -18.47 -12.32
N ASP A 58 -5.19 -18.64 -12.83
CA ASP A 58 -5.68 -17.87 -13.98
C ASP A 58 -6.79 -16.86 -13.63
N GLY A 59 -7.26 -16.87 -12.39
CA GLY A 59 -8.12 -15.84 -11.82
C GLY A 59 -9.56 -15.94 -12.30
N ASP A 60 -10.03 -17.14 -12.67
CA ASP A 60 -11.40 -17.38 -13.11
C ASP A 60 -12.39 -17.58 -11.95
N GLY A 61 -11.89 -17.62 -10.71
CA GLY A 61 -12.66 -17.79 -9.49
C GLY A 61 -12.80 -19.24 -9.03
N ILE A 62 -12.15 -20.19 -9.72
CA ILE A 62 -12.06 -21.60 -9.34
C ILE A 62 -10.69 -21.84 -8.72
N ASN A 63 -10.66 -22.65 -7.65
CA ASN A 63 -9.38 -22.97 -7.02
C ASN A 63 -8.60 -23.96 -7.91
N ASP A 64 -7.29 -23.76 -8.10
CA ASP A 64 -6.36 -24.66 -8.81
C ASP A 64 -6.49 -26.14 -8.40
N SER A 65 -6.92 -26.41 -7.15
CA SER A 65 -7.13 -27.78 -6.66
C SER A 65 -8.39 -28.45 -7.22
N ALA A 66 -9.38 -27.65 -7.64
CA ALA A 66 -10.66 -28.05 -8.21
C ALA A 66 -10.75 -27.75 -9.71
N ASP A 67 -9.87 -26.88 -10.22
CA ASP A 67 -9.74 -26.51 -11.61
C ASP A 67 -9.00 -27.59 -12.41
N LYS A 68 -9.58 -28.00 -13.54
CA LYS A 68 -8.93 -28.91 -14.50
C LYS A 68 -7.93 -28.22 -15.40
N CYS A 69 -8.04 -26.91 -15.61
CA CYS A 69 -7.19 -26.09 -16.44
C CYS A 69 -6.59 -24.88 -15.68
N PRO A 70 -5.71 -25.08 -14.67
CA PRO A 70 -5.14 -24.01 -13.80
C PRO A 70 -4.31 -22.92 -14.47
N THR A 71 -4.28 -22.83 -15.80
CA THR A 71 -3.50 -21.84 -16.55
C THR A 71 -4.32 -21.16 -17.64
N ARG A 72 -5.60 -21.53 -17.75
CA ARG A 72 -6.48 -21.09 -18.82
C ARG A 72 -7.85 -20.81 -18.20
N PRO A 73 -8.24 -19.53 -18.10
CA PRO A 73 -9.45 -19.17 -17.39
C PRO A 73 -10.69 -19.76 -18.07
N GLU A 74 -11.65 -20.19 -17.25
CA GLU A 74 -12.98 -20.63 -17.66
C GLU A 74 -13.68 -19.62 -18.58
N SER A 75 -14.46 -20.13 -19.53
CA SER A 75 -15.25 -19.33 -20.47
C SER A 75 -16.72 -19.59 -20.26
N VAL A 76 -17.39 -18.70 -19.51
CA VAL A 76 -18.82 -18.81 -19.20
C VAL A 76 -19.67 -18.70 -20.48
N ASN A 77 -20.01 -19.87 -21.05
CA ASN A 77 -20.73 -20.01 -22.30
C ASN A 77 -21.96 -20.94 -22.17
N GLY A 78 -22.24 -21.42 -20.96
CA GLY A 78 -23.38 -22.30 -20.65
C GLY A 78 -23.05 -23.79 -20.79
N PHE A 79 -21.79 -24.16 -21.01
CA PHE A 79 -21.34 -25.54 -21.15
C PHE A 79 -20.16 -25.78 -20.22
N GLN A 80 -20.40 -26.63 -19.22
CA GLN A 80 -19.40 -27.03 -18.21
C GLN A 80 -18.70 -25.88 -17.48
N ASP A 81 -19.39 -24.76 -17.25
CA ASP A 81 -18.84 -23.53 -16.62
C ASP A 81 -18.35 -23.67 -15.15
N SER A 82 -18.18 -24.88 -14.64
CA SER A 82 -17.74 -25.17 -13.27
C SER A 82 -16.55 -26.11 -13.21
N ASP A 83 -15.97 -26.50 -14.35
CA ASP A 83 -14.81 -27.38 -14.40
C ASP A 83 -13.48 -26.64 -14.57
N GLY A 84 -13.54 -25.32 -14.81
CA GLY A 84 -12.39 -24.42 -14.90
C GLY A 84 -11.68 -24.46 -16.24
N CYS A 85 -12.24 -25.19 -17.22
CA CYS A 85 -11.65 -25.30 -18.54
C CYS A 85 -12.43 -24.50 -19.58
N PRO A 86 -11.76 -23.68 -20.41
CA PRO A 86 -12.42 -22.97 -21.50
C PRO A 86 -12.91 -23.96 -22.55
N ASP A 87 -14.22 -24.17 -22.54
CA ASP A 87 -14.93 -24.96 -23.54
C ASP A 87 -15.50 -24.08 -24.66
N VAL A 88 -15.95 -24.74 -25.73
CA VAL A 88 -16.67 -24.08 -26.82
C VAL A 88 -17.98 -24.81 -27.07
N ILE A 89 -19.09 -24.06 -27.04
CA ILE A 89 -20.35 -24.54 -27.58
C ILE A 89 -20.26 -24.49 -29.11
N GLU A 90 -19.80 -25.59 -29.71
CA GLU A 90 -19.92 -25.81 -31.15
C GLU A 90 -21.42 -25.82 -31.50
N THR A 91 -21.95 -24.64 -31.85
CA THR A 91 -23.28 -24.51 -32.43
C THR A 91 -23.19 -25.18 -33.80
N THR A 92 -23.50 -26.48 -33.79
CA THR A 92 -23.40 -27.40 -34.92
C THR A 92 -23.85 -26.76 -36.23
N GLY A 93 -23.00 -26.82 -37.27
CA GLY A 93 -23.47 -26.93 -38.65
C GLY A 93 -24.28 -25.77 -39.21
N ALA A 94 -23.78 -24.54 -39.10
CA ALA A 94 -24.10 -23.51 -40.09
C ALA A 94 -23.12 -23.60 -41.29
N SER A 95 -23.10 -24.75 -41.97
CA SER A 95 -23.02 -24.85 -43.43
C SER A 95 -23.13 -26.29 -43.93
#